data_AF-A0A556W1U3-F1
#
_entry.id   AF-A0A556W1U3-F1
#
_cell.length_a   1.000
_cell.length_b   1.000
_cell.length_c   1.000
_cell.angle_alpha   90.00
_cell.angle_beta   90.00
_cell.angle_gamma   90.00
#
_symmetry.space_group_name_H-M   'P 1'
#
loop_
_entity.id
_entity.type
_entity.pdbx_description
1 polymer ?
#
loop_
_entity_poly.entity_id
_entity_poly.type
_entity_poly.pdbx_seq_one_letter_code
_entity_poly.pdbx_strand_id
1 'polypeptide(L)'
;MLALGTLLVAATASADNLAVDDPYVREVPPGSPATAAFMTLHNNSERAVRLISADNSIAEHTELHNHVDVDGVMQMRQVEAIEVPAGASTTLAPGGLHLMLIGLQTSVTEGDQVQLSLNFDNGETLEMDASVRPVMPMRHDQE
;
A
#
# COMPACT_ATOMS: atom_id res chain seq x y z
N MET A 1 -23.07 51.30 23.16
CA MET A 1 -21.79 50.60 22.83
C MET A 1 -22.15 49.24 22.27
N LEU A 2 -22.09 49.08 20.94
CA LEU A 2 -22.30 47.78 20.28
C LEU A 2 -21.04 46.94 20.42
N ALA A 3 -21.13 45.73 20.96
CA ALA A 3 -20.06 44.74 20.92
C ALA A 3 -20.25 43.86 19.68
N LEU A 4 -19.44 44.09 18.66
CA LEU A 4 -19.34 43.27 17.46
C LEU A 4 -18.48 42.04 17.80
N GLY A 5 -19.10 40.88 18.01
CA GLY A 5 -18.39 39.62 18.19
C GLY A 5 -17.97 39.04 16.84
N THR A 6 -16.68 39.04 16.54
CA THR A 6 -16.13 38.43 15.32
C THR A 6 -16.13 36.91 15.50
N LEU A 7 -16.99 36.21 14.75
CA LEU A 7 -17.01 34.76 14.68
C LEU A 7 -15.86 34.31 13.76
N LEU A 8 -14.80 33.76 14.35
CA LEU A 8 -13.71 33.14 13.61
C LEU A 8 -14.19 31.77 13.12
N VAL A 9 -14.57 31.68 11.84
CA VAL A 9 -14.83 30.39 11.19
C VAL A 9 -13.47 29.75 10.90
N ALA A 10 -13.05 28.81 11.74
CA ALA A 10 -11.96 27.91 11.41
C ALA A 10 -12.44 26.98 10.29
N ALA A 11 -11.98 27.23 9.06
CA ALA A 11 -12.14 26.28 7.98
C ALA A 11 -11.27 25.06 8.31
N THR A 12 -11.90 23.95 8.67
CA THR A 12 -11.22 22.65 8.75
C THR A 12 -10.89 22.22 7.32
N ALA A 13 -9.73 22.63 6.83
CA ALA A 13 -9.13 22.00 5.67
C ALA A 13 -8.65 20.62 6.11
N SER A 14 -9.50 19.61 5.93
CA SER A 14 -9.05 18.21 5.89
C SER A 14 -8.25 18.06 4.59
N ALA A 15 -6.97 18.41 4.63
CA ALA A 15 -6.06 17.98 3.59
C ALA A 15 -5.79 16.51 3.86
N ASP A 16 -6.37 15.61 3.06
CA ASP A 16 -5.94 14.22 2.99
C ASP A 16 -4.48 14.24 2.52
N ASN A 17 -3.57 14.17 3.49
CA ASN A 17 -2.14 14.29 3.23
C ASN A 17 -1.57 12.98 2.68
N LEU A 18 -2.29 11.86 2.85
CA LEU A 18 -1.90 10.57 2.33
C LEU A 18 -2.72 10.25 1.09
N ALA A 19 -2.04 9.75 0.06
CA ALA A 19 -2.67 9.28 -1.16
C ALA A 19 -1.99 8.02 -1.66
N VAL A 20 -2.75 7.21 -2.40
CA VAL A 20 -2.24 6.01 -3.08
C VAL A 20 -2.39 6.18 -4.57
N ASP A 21 -1.32 5.86 -5.30
CA ASP A 21 -1.29 5.83 -6.75
C ASP A 21 -1.09 4.40 -7.27
N ASP A 22 -1.79 4.10 -8.35
CA ASP A 22 -1.74 2.85 -9.11
C ASP A 22 -1.77 1.54 -8.27
N PRO A 23 -2.74 1.35 -7.35
CA PRO A 23 -2.81 0.13 -6.57
C PRO A 23 -3.18 -1.08 -7.45
N TYR A 24 -2.43 -2.17 -7.32
CA TYR A 24 -2.73 -3.42 -8.01
C TYR A 24 -2.32 -4.65 -7.21
N VAL A 25 -3.04 -5.75 -7.48
CA VAL A 25 -2.73 -7.07 -6.93
C VAL A 25 -2.20 -7.94 -8.06
N ARG A 26 -1.20 -8.76 -7.76
CA ARG A 26 -0.65 -9.70 -8.72
C ARG A 26 -1.58 -10.89 -8.93
N GLU A 27 -1.86 -11.21 -10.19
CA GLU A 27 -2.51 -12.47 -10.54
C GLU A 27 -1.66 -13.67 -10.10
N VAL A 28 -2.30 -14.72 -9.61
CA VAL A 28 -1.64 -15.98 -9.25
C VAL A 28 -2.47 -17.18 -9.72
N PRO A 29 -1.83 -18.32 -10.05
CA PRO A 29 -2.55 -19.53 -10.43
C PRO A 29 -3.57 -19.97 -9.35
N PRO A 30 -4.70 -20.58 -9.73
CA PRO A 30 -5.67 -21.12 -8.79
C PRO A 30 -5.02 -22.05 -7.76
N GLY A 31 -5.39 -21.89 -6.48
CA GLY A 31 -4.82 -22.66 -5.37
C GLY A 31 -3.48 -22.15 -4.84
N SER A 32 -2.96 -21.02 -5.36
CA SER A 32 -1.80 -20.35 -4.77
C SER A 32 -2.10 -19.93 -3.33
N PRO A 33 -1.18 -20.15 -2.37
CA PRO A 33 -1.42 -19.84 -0.96
C PRO A 33 -1.39 -18.35 -0.65
N ALA A 34 -0.76 -17.54 -1.51
CA ALA A 34 -0.54 -16.12 -1.29
C ALA A 34 -0.35 -15.34 -2.60
N THR A 35 -0.57 -14.03 -2.56
CA THR A 35 -0.22 -13.08 -3.61
C THR A 35 0.40 -11.81 -3.03
N ALA A 36 0.84 -10.88 -3.89
CA ALA A 36 1.39 -9.60 -3.50
C ALA A 36 0.58 -8.43 -4.07
N ALA A 37 0.47 -7.36 -3.30
CA ALA A 37 -0.08 -6.07 -3.74
C ALA A 37 1.00 -4.98 -3.76
N PHE A 38 0.85 -4.07 -4.71
CA PHE A 38 1.81 -3.06 -5.10
C PHE A 38 1.09 -1.74 -5.34
N MET A 39 1.77 -0.63 -5.09
CA MET A 39 1.22 0.73 -5.16
C MET A 39 2.33 1.76 -4.91
N THR A 40 2.06 3.04 -5.17
CA THR A 40 2.90 4.13 -4.63
C THR A 40 2.14 4.89 -3.55
N LEU A 41 2.75 5.02 -2.37
CA LEU A 41 2.23 5.82 -1.27
C LEU A 41 2.81 7.22 -1.37
N HIS A 42 1.96 8.25 -1.25
CA HIS A 42 2.34 9.65 -1.24
C HIS A 42 2.01 10.25 0.12
N ASN A 43 2.96 10.97 0.69
CA ASN A 43 2.77 11.71 1.93
C ASN A 43 3.07 13.20 1.69
N ASN A 44 2.00 13.98 1.56
CA ASN A 44 2.03 15.44 1.37
C ASN A 44 2.09 16.21 2.70
N SER A 45 2.15 15.52 3.85
CA SER A 45 2.27 16.16 5.16
C SER A 45 3.71 16.58 5.46
N GLU A 46 3.87 17.42 6.48
CA GLU A 46 5.17 17.85 6.99
C GLU A 46 5.84 16.83 7.94
N ARG A 47 5.22 15.65 8.17
CA ARG A 47 5.72 14.63 9.09
C ARG A 47 5.81 13.27 8.37
N ALA A 48 6.84 12.50 8.66
CA ALA A 48 6.89 11.11 8.20
C ALA A 48 5.74 10.32 8.84
N VAL A 49 5.15 9.41 8.07
CA VAL A 49 4.15 8.44 8.55
C VAL A 49 4.65 7.05 8.25
N ARG A 50 4.12 6.04 8.94
CA ARG A 50 4.44 4.64 8.66
C ARG A 50 3.19 3.84 8.43
N LEU A 51 3.15 3.08 7.34
CA LEU A 51 2.19 2.00 7.15
C LEU A 51 2.57 0.87 8.11
N ILE A 52 1.65 0.52 9.01
CA ILE A 52 1.91 -0.47 10.08
C ILE A 52 1.11 -1.76 9.90
N SER A 53 -0.02 -1.70 9.19
CA SER A 53 -0.78 -2.89 8.80
C SER A 53 -1.64 -2.61 7.58
N ALA A 54 -2.12 -3.68 6.96
CA ALA A 54 -3.10 -3.60 5.89
C ALA A 54 -4.13 -4.72 6.03
N ASP A 55 -5.39 -4.42 5.74
CA ASP A 55 -6.47 -5.38 5.64
C ASP A 55 -6.84 -5.59 4.18
N ASN A 56 -7.44 -6.75 3.87
CA ASN A 56 -7.81 -7.10 2.50
C ASN A 56 -9.07 -7.98 2.47
N SER A 57 -9.75 -8.03 1.33
CA SER A 57 -11.00 -8.78 1.17
C SER A 57 -10.85 -10.24 0.71
N ILE A 58 -9.65 -10.71 0.39
CA ILE A 58 -9.43 -11.99 -0.33
C ILE A 58 -8.57 -13.02 0.40
N ALA A 59 -7.94 -12.64 1.51
CA ALA A 59 -6.94 -13.42 2.23
C ALA A 59 -7.18 -13.36 3.74
N GLU A 60 -6.62 -14.32 4.48
CA GLU A 60 -6.75 -14.39 5.94
C GLU A 60 -6.02 -13.25 6.66
N HIS A 61 -4.85 -12.84 6.15
CA HIS A 61 -4.08 -11.74 6.73
C HIS A 61 -3.14 -11.11 5.68
N THR A 62 -2.65 -9.92 6.01
CA THR A 62 -1.64 -9.20 5.21
C THR A 62 -0.39 -8.98 6.03
N GLU A 63 0.77 -9.19 5.42
CA GLU A 63 2.07 -8.84 5.98
C GLU A 63 2.76 -7.76 5.14
N LEU A 64 3.58 -6.94 5.78
CA LEU A 64 4.43 -5.96 5.09
C LEU A 64 5.79 -6.60 4.84
N HIS A 65 6.25 -6.62 3.59
CA HIS A 65 7.49 -7.29 3.21
C HIS A 65 8.44 -6.33 2.49
N ASN A 66 9.74 -6.58 2.63
CA ASN A 66 10.79 -5.95 1.85
C ASN A 66 11.70 -7.02 1.23
N HIS A 67 12.33 -6.69 0.11
CA HIS A 67 13.48 -7.45 -0.36
C HIS A 67 14.76 -6.78 0.14
N VAL A 68 15.56 -7.51 0.87
CA VAL A 68 16.89 -7.07 1.31
C VAL A 68 17.95 -7.92 0.64
N ASP A 69 18.95 -7.25 0.06
CA ASP A 69 20.18 -7.93 -0.37
C ASP A 69 20.95 -8.32 0.89
N VAL A 70 21.12 -9.62 1.08
CA VAL A 70 21.99 -10.18 2.10
C VAL A 70 23.04 -10.98 1.37
N ASP A 71 24.25 -10.41 1.27
CA ASP A 71 25.41 -11.03 0.61
C ASP A 71 25.16 -11.40 -0.86
N GLY A 72 24.50 -10.52 -1.62
CA GLY A 72 24.19 -10.74 -3.05
C GLY A 72 22.98 -11.64 -3.29
N VAL A 73 22.28 -12.05 -2.23
CA VAL A 73 21.03 -12.83 -2.31
C VAL A 73 19.87 -11.95 -1.88
N MET A 74 18.94 -11.71 -2.80
CA MET A 74 17.68 -11.03 -2.50
C MET A 74 16.81 -11.93 -1.62
N GLN A 75 16.58 -11.51 -0.37
CA GLN A 75 15.71 -12.21 0.58
C GLN A 75 14.45 -11.39 0.84
N MET A 76 13.29 -12.02 0.68
CA MET A 76 12.04 -11.49 1.21
C MET A 76 12.06 -11.57 2.74
N ARG A 77 11.85 -10.45 3.40
CA ARG A 77 11.69 -10.37 4.85
C ARG A 77 10.47 -9.55 5.20
N GLN A 78 9.68 -10.08 6.13
CA GLN A 78 8.65 -9.31 6.80
C GLN A 78 9.28 -8.13 7.54
N VAL A 79 8.61 -6.98 7.48
CA VAL A 79 8.95 -5.76 8.21
C VAL A 79 7.77 -5.36 9.08
N GLU A 80 8.04 -4.69 10.20
CA GLU A 80 6.98 -4.23 11.12
C GLU A 80 6.25 -3.00 10.58
N ALA A 81 6.90 -2.21 9.72
CA ALA A 81 6.36 -0.98 9.16
C ALA A 81 7.07 -0.58 7.86
N ILE A 82 6.38 0.21 7.04
CA ILE A 82 6.93 0.86 5.85
C ILE A 82 6.84 2.37 6.04
N GLU A 83 7.98 3.05 6.04
CA GLU A 83 8.04 4.50 6.18
C GLU A 83 7.66 5.21 4.88
N VAL A 84 6.84 6.25 4.98
CA VAL A 84 6.53 7.21 3.92
C VAL A 84 6.99 8.60 4.39
N PRO A 85 8.17 9.08 3.95
CA PRO A 85 8.74 10.32 4.46
C PRO A 85 7.86 11.55 4.18
N ALA A 86 8.03 12.60 5.00
CA ALA A 86 7.33 13.87 4.83
C ALA A 86 7.58 14.48 3.44
N GLY A 87 6.52 14.93 2.76
CA GLY A 87 6.59 15.54 1.43
C GLY A 87 7.14 14.61 0.33
N ALA A 88 7.13 13.29 0.55
CA ALA A 88 7.75 12.31 -0.34
C ALA A 88 6.83 11.12 -0.61
N SER A 89 7.33 10.19 -1.42
CA SER A 89 6.63 8.97 -1.80
C SER A 89 7.44 7.73 -1.48
N THR A 90 6.76 6.60 -1.33
CA THR A 90 7.36 5.28 -1.16
C THR A 90 6.66 4.30 -2.08
N THR A 91 7.45 3.66 -2.95
CA THR A 91 6.94 2.74 -3.96
C THR A 91 7.03 1.30 -3.45
N LEU A 92 5.90 0.61 -3.48
CA LEU A 92 5.77 -0.82 -3.28
C LEU A 92 5.71 -1.47 -4.66
N ALA A 93 6.76 -2.17 -5.06
CA ALA A 93 6.93 -2.74 -6.40
C ALA A 93 7.61 -4.12 -6.36
N PRO A 94 7.47 -4.93 -7.43
CA PRO A 94 8.15 -6.21 -7.53
C PRO A 94 9.66 -6.09 -7.29
N GLY A 95 10.22 -6.96 -6.45
CA GLY A 95 11.64 -6.93 -6.07
C GLY A 95 12.01 -5.91 -5.00
N GLY A 96 11.04 -5.19 -4.42
CA GLY A 96 11.23 -4.27 -3.30
C GLY A 96 10.17 -4.46 -2.21
N LEU A 97 9.68 -3.34 -1.68
CA LEU A 97 8.58 -3.30 -0.71
C LEU A 97 7.27 -3.78 -1.34
N HIS A 98 6.45 -4.51 -0.58
CA HIS A 98 5.12 -4.95 -1.03
C HIS A 98 4.26 -5.42 0.14
N LEU A 99 2.96 -5.53 -0.11
CA LEU A 99 2.03 -6.20 0.80
C LEU A 99 1.93 -7.66 0.38
N MET A 100 2.12 -8.59 1.32
CA MET A 100 1.96 -10.02 1.10
C MET A 100 0.62 -10.46 1.66
N LEU A 101 -0.30 -10.91 0.79
CA LEU A 101 -1.65 -11.35 1.15
C LEU A 101 -1.62 -12.87 1.26
N ILE A 102 -1.83 -13.41 2.47
CA ILE A 102 -1.58 -14.81 2.81
C ILE A 102 -2.89 -15.50 3.20
N GLY A 103 -3.04 -16.75 2.76
CA GLY A 103 -4.25 -17.54 2.99
C GLY A 103 -5.37 -17.11 2.05
N LEU A 104 -5.11 -17.14 0.74
CA LEU A 104 -6.10 -16.75 -0.26
C LEU A 104 -7.34 -17.66 -0.19
N GLN A 105 -8.52 -17.04 -0.10
CA GLN A 105 -9.81 -17.73 0.02
C GLN A 105 -10.61 -17.70 -1.29
N THR A 106 -10.24 -16.81 -2.21
CA THR A 106 -10.87 -16.65 -3.53
C THR A 106 -9.84 -16.73 -4.64
N SER A 107 -10.29 -16.95 -5.88
CA SER A 107 -9.43 -16.78 -7.05
C SER A 107 -8.97 -15.32 -7.17
N VAL A 108 -7.75 -15.13 -7.68
CA VAL A 108 -7.16 -13.82 -7.95
C VAL A 108 -6.82 -13.79 -9.43
N THR A 109 -7.78 -13.35 -10.25
CA THR A 109 -7.70 -13.39 -11.72
C THR A 109 -7.79 -11.99 -12.32
N GLU A 110 -7.21 -11.80 -13.50
CA GLU A 110 -7.24 -10.50 -14.20
C GLU A 110 -8.66 -9.94 -14.31
N GLY A 111 -8.82 -8.66 -13.99
CA GLY A 111 -10.11 -7.96 -14.01
C GLY A 111 -10.88 -7.98 -12.69
N ASP A 112 -10.48 -8.81 -11.72
CA ASP A 112 -11.00 -8.74 -10.36
C ASP A 112 -10.55 -7.44 -9.66
N GLN A 113 -11.32 -7.02 -8.66
CA GLN A 113 -10.99 -5.92 -7.76
C GLN A 113 -10.81 -6.45 -6.33
N VAL A 114 -9.74 -6.03 -5.69
CA VAL A 114 -9.42 -6.38 -4.30
C VAL A 114 -9.50 -5.12 -3.47
N GLN A 115 -10.37 -5.13 -2.45
CA GLN A 115 -10.44 -4.02 -1.51
C GLN A 115 -9.29 -4.13 -0.53
N LEU A 116 -8.52 -3.04 -0.39
CA LEU A 116 -7.41 -2.90 0.53
C LEU A 116 -7.70 -1.75 1.49
N SER A 117 -7.35 -1.93 2.75
CA SER A 117 -7.38 -0.87 3.77
C SER A 117 -6.00 -0.75 4.39
N LEU A 118 -5.37 0.41 4.26
CA LEU A 118 -4.02 0.69 4.75
C LEU A 118 -4.11 1.48 6.05
N ASN A 119 -3.51 0.96 7.12
CA ASN A 119 -3.55 1.59 8.44
C ASN A 119 -2.18 2.19 8.79
N PHE A 120 -2.17 3.49 9.07
CA PHE A 120 -0.95 4.25 9.36
C PHE A 120 -0.78 4.51 10.87
N ASP A 121 0.46 4.72 11.30
CA ASP A 121 0.81 4.94 12.72
C ASP A 121 0.29 6.27 13.31
N ASN A 122 -0.13 7.20 12.47
CA ASN A 122 -0.82 8.43 12.84
C ASN A 122 -2.33 8.24 13.08
N GLY A 123 -2.85 7.03 12.90
CA GLY A 123 -4.27 6.68 13.04
C GLY A 123 -5.12 6.95 11.79
N GLU A 124 -4.52 7.37 10.68
CA GLU A 124 -5.20 7.48 9.40
C GLU A 124 -5.36 6.10 8.74
N THR A 125 -6.47 5.93 8.03
CA THR A 125 -6.76 4.73 7.24
C THR A 125 -7.10 5.14 5.82
N LEU A 126 -6.48 4.48 4.83
CA LEU A 126 -6.80 4.66 3.41
C LEU A 126 -7.41 3.39 2.84
N GLU A 127 -8.64 3.48 2.36
CA GLU A 127 -9.33 2.40 1.66
C GLU A 127 -9.25 2.61 0.15
N MET A 128 -9.02 1.53 -0.60
CA MET A 128 -8.93 1.58 -2.06
C MET A 128 -9.31 0.23 -2.69
N ASP A 129 -9.70 0.29 -3.96
CA ASP A 129 -9.80 -0.88 -4.82
C ASP A 129 -8.52 -1.04 -5.63
N ALA A 130 -7.91 -2.22 -5.55
CA ALA A 130 -6.72 -2.59 -6.30
C ALA A 130 -7.11 -3.60 -7.38
N SER A 131 -6.86 -3.26 -8.65
CA SER A 131 -7.17 -4.15 -9.76
C SER A 131 -6.16 -5.29 -9.85
N VAL A 132 -6.64 -6.50 -10.11
CA VAL A 132 -5.75 -7.64 -10.34
C VAL A 132 -5.13 -7.53 -11.72
N ARG A 133 -3.80 -7.62 -11.79
CA ARG A 133 -3.01 -7.52 -13.03
C ARG A 133 -2.17 -8.78 -13.27
N PRO A 134 -2.05 -9.21 -14.53
CA PRO A 134 -1.17 -10.30 -14.88
C PRO A 134 0.29 -9.94 -14.60
N VAL A 135 1.10 -10.95 -14.26
CA VAL A 135 2.55 -10.80 -14.25
C VAL A 135 3.00 -10.59 -15.68
N MET A 136 3.38 -9.35 -16.03
CA MET A 136 4.13 -9.16 -17.27
C MET A 136 5.42 -9.97 -17.16
N PRO A 137 5.69 -10.92 -18.07
CA PRO A 137 6.96 -11.61 -18.05
C PRO A 137 8.05 -10.54 -18.19
N MET A 138 9.00 -10.52 -17.25
CA MET A 138 10.25 -9.81 -17.48
C MET A 138 10.79 -10.36 -18.80
N ARG A 139 10.88 -9.51 -19.83
CA ARG A 139 11.59 -9.87 -21.05
C ARG A 139 13.01 -10.15 -20.60
N HIS A 140 13.36 -11.43 -20.51
CA HIS A 140 14.75 -11.83 -20.72
C HIS A 140 14.99 -11.51 -22.18
N ASP A 141 15.52 -10.30 -22.42
CA ASP A 141 16.16 -10.00 -23.69
C ASP A 141 17.30 -11.03 -23.80
N GLN A 142 17.01 -12.11 -24.54
CA GLN A 142 17.98 -13.09 -24.96
C GLN A 142 18.82 -12.42 -26.04
N GLU A 143 20.02 -11.98 -25.67
CA GLU A 143 21.14 -11.85 -26.61
C GLU A 143 21.83 -13.20 -26.79
#